data_AF-R0FN08-F1
#
_entry.id   AF-R0FN08-F1
#
_cell.length_a   1.000
_cell.length_b   1.000
_cell.length_c   1.000
_cell.angle_alpha   90.00
_cell.angle_beta   90.00
_cell.angle_gamma   90.00
#
_symmetry.space_group_name_H-M   'P 1'
#
loop_
_entity.id
_entity.type
_entity.pdbx_description
1 polymer ?
#
loop_
_entity_poly.entity_id
_entity_poly.type
_entity_poly.pdbx_seq_one_letter_code
_entity_poly.pdbx_strand_id
1 'polypeptide(L)'
;MTRVDCAMKTNTKLCDKFSVSHYPMLFWGPPTKFVSASWEPRKDKSDILVIDDGRTAERLLNWINKQIDSSYGLDDQKFENEQALSNITNYNQISQAVYDVEEATAEAFDIILVHKAIKSSETSASFIRFIQLLAARHLSRRCRKGAAEILVNYDDLCPSGNCSYEKTGEKNTLGNFPICGKDVPRGYYMFCRGSKNDTRGFSCGLWILMHSLSVRIEDGESHFAFTAICDFVNNFFMCDECRMHFNDMCSSVKTPFKKARDFVLWVWSTHNKVNERLMKDEASLSSGDPKFPKIIWPPKELCPLCYLSSNQKSIDWDLDHVYKFLKNYYGPKLVSLYKEKSVLESKEETVPETEDLTVATNALVVPIGAALAIAIASCAFGALACYWRTQQKNRKYYFHLSILI
;
A
#
# COMPACT_ATOMS: atom_id res chain seq x y z
N MET A 1 -10.73 -18.00 2.41
CA MET A 1 -12.10 -18.52 2.22
C MET A 1 -12.97 -17.33 1.82
N THR A 2 -13.74 -17.45 0.73
CA THR A 2 -14.59 -16.36 0.22
C THR A 2 -16.06 -16.77 0.36
N ARG A 3 -16.92 -15.86 0.80
CA ARG A 3 -18.37 -16.09 0.95
C ARG A 3 -19.14 -15.30 -0.10
N VAL A 4 -20.08 -15.94 -0.78
CA VAL A 4 -21.05 -15.30 -1.68
C VAL A 4 -22.43 -15.40 -1.05
N ASP A 5 -23.12 -14.27 -0.91
CA ASP A 5 -24.50 -14.24 -0.41
C ASP A 5 -25.47 -14.19 -1.59
N CYS A 6 -26.15 -15.30 -1.86
CA CYS A 6 -27.11 -15.42 -2.97
C CYS A 6 -28.46 -14.78 -2.68
N ALA A 7 -28.74 -14.34 -1.44
CA ALA A 7 -29.92 -13.54 -1.13
C ALA A 7 -29.80 -12.10 -1.64
N MET A 8 -28.57 -11.63 -1.90
CA MET A 8 -28.34 -10.33 -2.51
C MET A 8 -28.64 -10.38 -4.02
N LYS A 9 -29.54 -9.51 -4.50
CA LYS A 9 -29.90 -9.38 -5.93
C LYS A 9 -28.71 -9.18 -6.86
N THR A 10 -27.63 -8.56 -6.37
CA THR A 10 -26.40 -8.34 -7.15
C THR A 10 -25.64 -9.64 -7.44
N ASN A 11 -25.85 -10.68 -6.63
CA ASN A 11 -25.14 -11.95 -6.72
C ASN A 11 -25.97 -13.04 -7.42
N THR A 12 -27.23 -12.80 -7.75
CA THR A 12 -28.15 -13.80 -8.34
C THR A 12 -27.56 -14.43 -9.60
N LYS A 13 -27.06 -13.61 -10.55
CA LYS A 13 -26.41 -14.12 -11.78
C LYS A 13 -25.17 -14.99 -11.50
N LEU A 14 -24.42 -14.66 -10.45
CA LEU A 14 -23.25 -15.43 -10.05
C LEU A 14 -23.66 -16.77 -9.44
N CYS A 15 -24.66 -16.78 -8.56
CA CYS A 15 -25.17 -18.00 -7.94
C CYS A 15 -25.83 -18.93 -8.96
N ASP A 16 -26.55 -18.38 -9.94
CA ASP A 16 -27.12 -19.14 -11.06
C ASP A 16 -26.02 -19.78 -11.92
N LYS A 17 -24.93 -19.03 -12.19
CA LYS A 17 -23.78 -19.51 -12.97
C LYS A 17 -23.09 -20.71 -12.32
N PHE A 18 -23.07 -20.77 -10.99
CA PHE A 18 -22.54 -21.91 -10.21
C PHE A 18 -23.64 -22.92 -9.82
N SER A 19 -24.85 -22.77 -10.39
CA SER A 19 -26.09 -23.49 -10.09
C SER A 19 -26.24 -23.87 -8.61
N VAL A 20 -26.12 -22.86 -7.75
CA VAL A 20 -26.33 -23.00 -6.31
C VAL A 20 -27.77 -23.41 -6.06
N SER A 21 -27.98 -24.65 -5.61
CA SER A 21 -29.32 -25.23 -5.42
C SER A 21 -29.74 -25.32 -3.95
N HIS A 22 -28.80 -25.20 -3.02
CA HIS A 22 -29.01 -25.31 -1.58
C HIS A 22 -27.92 -24.55 -0.82
N TYR A 23 -28.13 -24.33 0.48
CA TYR A 23 -27.22 -23.58 1.33
C TYR A 23 -26.83 -24.36 2.59
N PRO A 24 -25.56 -24.33 3.03
CA PRO A 24 -24.41 -23.82 2.29
C PRO A 24 -24.00 -24.77 1.16
N MET A 25 -23.55 -24.22 0.02
CA MET A 25 -22.89 -24.98 -1.04
C MET A 25 -21.43 -24.50 -1.14
N LEU A 26 -20.49 -25.44 -1.10
CA LEU A 26 -19.07 -25.14 -0.96
C LEU A 26 -18.30 -25.57 -2.22
N PHE A 27 -17.36 -24.73 -2.64
CA PHE A 27 -16.51 -24.95 -3.80
C PHE A 27 -15.03 -24.82 -3.41
N TRP A 28 -14.18 -25.65 -4.03
CA TRP A 28 -12.73 -25.67 -3.81
C TRP A 28 -11.98 -25.71 -5.14
N GLY A 29 -10.94 -24.89 -5.30
CA GLY A 29 -10.11 -24.90 -6.49
C GLY A 29 -9.15 -23.71 -6.55
N PRO A 30 -8.32 -23.61 -7.60
CA PRO A 30 -7.40 -22.49 -7.78
C PRO A 30 -8.14 -21.17 -8.04
N PRO A 31 -7.72 -20.02 -7.45
CA PRO A 31 -8.41 -18.73 -7.62
C PRO A 31 -8.60 -18.31 -9.09
N THR A 32 -7.62 -18.56 -9.95
CA THR A 32 -7.65 -18.24 -11.39
C THR A 32 -8.80 -18.92 -12.15
N LYS A 33 -9.27 -20.06 -11.64
CA LYS A 33 -10.36 -20.83 -12.23
C LYS A 33 -11.74 -20.27 -11.86
N PHE A 34 -11.86 -19.58 -10.73
CA PHE A 34 -13.11 -18.90 -10.36
C PHE A 34 -13.34 -17.61 -11.15
N VAL A 35 -12.29 -17.00 -11.69
CA VAL A 35 -12.36 -15.74 -12.48
C VAL A 35 -12.79 -15.99 -13.93
N SER A 36 -12.45 -17.16 -14.49
CA SER A 36 -12.56 -17.44 -15.93
C SER A 36 -13.56 -18.54 -16.32
N ALA A 37 -13.98 -19.41 -15.40
CA ALA A 37 -14.78 -20.59 -15.78
C ALA A 37 -16.28 -20.29 -15.92
N SER A 38 -16.88 -20.75 -17.02
CA SER A 38 -18.25 -21.26 -17.06
C SER A 38 -18.26 -22.56 -16.27
N TRP A 39 -18.88 -22.58 -15.08
CA TRP A 39 -19.04 -23.80 -14.31
C TRP A 39 -20.04 -24.71 -15.05
N GLU A 40 -19.60 -25.91 -15.43
CA GLU A 40 -20.43 -26.91 -16.10
C GLU A 40 -20.47 -28.18 -15.22
N PRO A 41 -21.63 -28.56 -14.65
CA PRO A 41 -21.74 -29.62 -13.63
C PRO A 41 -21.46 -31.06 -14.13
N ARG A 42 -20.99 -31.27 -15.37
CA ARG A 42 -20.91 -32.60 -16.01
C ARG A 42 -19.64 -32.88 -16.82
N LYS A 43 -18.53 -32.18 -16.56
CA LYS A 43 -17.23 -32.57 -17.12
C LYS A 43 -16.36 -33.16 -16.01
N ASP A 44 -15.94 -34.41 -16.17
CA ASP A 44 -15.06 -35.19 -15.27
C ASP A 44 -13.66 -34.57 -15.03
N LYS A 45 -13.42 -33.32 -15.46
CA LYS A 45 -12.15 -32.58 -15.35
C LYS A 45 -12.38 -31.08 -15.09
N SER A 46 -13.25 -30.72 -14.16
CA SER A 46 -13.27 -29.34 -13.64
C SER A 46 -12.25 -29.18 -12.52
N ASP A 47 -11.35 -28.19 -12.65
CA ASP A 47 -10.38 -27.82 -11.60
C ASP A 47 -11.05 -27.24 -10.33
N ILE A 48 -12.38 -27.06 -10.38
CA ILE A 48 -13.23 -26.67 -9.25
C ILE A 48 -13.99 -27.92 -8.79
N LEU A 49 -13.82 -28.26 -7.52
CA LEU A 49 -14.47 -29.36 -6.82
C LEU A 49 -15.63 -28.81 -5.99
N VAL A 50 -16.75 -29.52 -5.99
CA VAL A 50 -17.86 -29.27 -5.06
C VAL A 50 -17.64 -30.09 -3.80
N ILE A 51 -17.84 -29.48 -2.62
CA ILE A 51 -17.74 -30.16 -1.33
C ILE A 51 -19.14 -30.53 -0.85
N ASP A 52 -19.56 -31.75 -1.14
CA ASP A 52 -20.92 -32.22 -0.84
C ASP A 52 -21.13 -32.61 0.64
N ASP A 53 -20.05 -32.92 1.38
CA ASP A 53 -20.10 -33.37 2.79
C ASP A 53 -19.43 -32.39 3.76
N GLY A 54 -19.61 -31.08 3.53
CA GLY A 54 -19.07 -30.01 4.40
C GLY A 54 -20.00 -29.57 5.54
N ARG A 55 -20.97 -30.39 5.95
CA ARG A 55 -22.07 -29.98 6.86
C ARG A 55 -21.64 -29.68 8.29
N THR A 56 -20.51 -30.23 8.72
CA THR A 56 -19.88 -29.91 10.01
C THR A 56 -18.43 -29.49 9.76
N ALA A 57 -17.87 -28.72 10.70
CA ALA A 57 -16.48 -28.30 10.62
C ALA A 57 -15.52 -29.50 10.53
N GLU A 58 -15.81 -30.60 11.23
CA GLU A 58 -14.98 -31.81 11.26
C GLU A 58 -14.93 -32.49 9.89
N ARG A 59 -16.11 -32.65 9.27
CA ARG A 59 -16.22 -33.29 7.96
C ARG A 59 -15.59 -32.45 6.87
N LEU A 60 -15.77 -31.13 6.92
CA LEU A 60 -15.11 -30.20 6.01
C LEU A 60 -13.58 -30.26 6.17
N LEU A 61 -13.08 -30.26 7.40
CA LEU A 61 -11.64 -30.32 7.66
C LEU A 61 -11.03 -31.64 7.17
N ASN A 62 -11.70 -32.77 7.45
CA ASN A 62 -11.28 -34.08 6.95
C ASN A 62 -11.24 -34.13 5.42
N TRP A 63 -12.23 -33.52 4.77
CA TRP A 63 -12.25 -33.42 3.31
C TRP A 63 -11.06 -32.60 2.80
N ILE A 64 -10.78 -31.44 3.40
CA ILE A 64 -9.66 -30.57 3.01
C ILE A 64 -8.32 -31.28 3.21
N ASN A 65 -8.11 -31.89 4.38
CA ASN A 65 -6.92 -32.67 4.71
C ASN A 65 -6.58 -33.70 3.64
N LYS A 66 -7.61 -34.40 3.14
CA LYS A 66 -7.46 -35.38 2.06
C LYS A 66 -7.04 -34.75 0.73
N GLN A 67 -7.48 -33.53 0.42
CA GLN A 67 -7.10 -32.85 -0.83
C GLN A 67 -5.67 -32.32 -0.82
N ILE A 68 -5.15 -31.96 0.35
CA ILE A 68 -3.82 -31.34 0.50
C ILE A 68 -2.76 -32.29 1.06
N ASP A 69 -3.10 -33.57 1.24
CA ASP A 69 -2.26 -34.60 1.84
C ASP A 69 -1.68 -34.16 3.21
N SER A 70 -2.57 -33.73 4.10
CA SER A 70 -2.21 -33.25 5.45
C SER A 70 -3.17 -33.81 6.52
N SER A 71 -2.90 -33.51 7.80
CA SER A 71 -3.64 -34.05 8.95
C SER A 71 -3.88 -32.99 10.03
N TYR A 72 -4.69 -31.97 9.73
CA TYR A 72 -5.11 -30.95 10.68
C TYR A 72 -6.32 -31.39 11.52
N GLY A 73 -6.37 -31.01 12.79
CA GLY A 73 -7.50 -31.18 13.71
C GLY A 73 -8.28 -29.88 13.94
N LEU A 74 -9.57 -29.96 14.30
CA LEU A 74 -10.33 -28.76 14.72
C LEU A 74 -9.88 -28.25 16.09
N ASP A 75 -9.46 -29.18 16.95
CA ASP A 75 -8.79 -28.95 18.22
C ASP A 75 -7.27 -28.97 18.07
N ASP A 76 -6.74 -28.64 16.89
CA ASP A 76 -5.36 -28.18 16.80
C ASP A 76 -5.27 -26.86 17.58
N GLN A 77 -5.15 -26.99 18.91
CA GLN A 77 -4.69 -25.98 19.86
C GLN A 77 -3.28 -25.47 19.50
N LYS A 78 -2.75 -25.81 18.33
CA LYS A 78 -1.52 -25.31 17.73
C LYS A 78 -1.63 -23.88 17.19
N PHE A 79 -2.82 -23.29 17.08
CA PHE A 79 -2.95 -21.83 16.84
C PHE A 79 -3.27 -20.99 18.07
N GLU A 80 -3.70 -21.61 19.18
CA GLU A 80 -3.90 -20.90 20.45
C GLU A 80 -2.70 -20.99 21.39
N ASN A 81 -1.95 -22.11 21.38
CA ASN A 81 -0.83 -22.34 22.31
C ASN A 81 0.58 -22.20 21.72
N GLU A 82 0.77 -21.98 20.41
CA GLU A 82 2.07 -21.50 19.87
C GLU A 82 2.28 -19.99 20.11
N GLN A 83 1.25 -19.27 20.58
CA GLN A 83 1.32 -17.81 20.79
C GLN A 83 1.81 -17.39 22.18
N ALA A 84 2.01 -18.33 23.10
CA ALA A 84 2.64 -18.04 24.41
C ALA A 84 4.17 -17.95 24.31
N LEU A 85 4.77 -18.50 23.25
CA LEU A 85 6.20 -18.42 23.00
C LEU A 85 6.43 -17.62 21.72
N SER A 86 6.40 -16.28 21.82
CA SER A 86 7.30 -15.33 21.12
C SER A 86 6.64 -14.05 20.57
N ASN A 87 6.41 -13.09 21.46
CA ASN A 87 6.30 -11.68 21.05
C ASN A 87 7.47 -11.28 20.12
N ILE A 88 8.66 -11.88 20.30
CA ILE A 88 9.87 -11.64 19.51
C ILE A 88 9.81 -12.28 18.09
N THR A 89 9.27 -13.49 17.93
CA THR A 89 9.23 -14.14 16.59
C THR A 89 8.19 -13.47 15.70
N ASN A 90 7.09 -12.97 16.29
CA ASN A 90 6.11 -12.19 15.54
C ASN A 90 6.73 -10.91 14.97
N TYR A 91 7.49 -10.13 15.77
CA TYR A 91 8.26 -8.98 15.24
C TYR A 91 9.29 -9.40 14.18
N ASN A 92 9.85 -10.60 14.27
CA ASN A 92 10.78 -11.07 13.24
C ASN A 92 10.12 -11.40 11.90
N GLN A 93 8.80 -11.57 11.86
CA GLN A 93 8.02 -11.94 10.68
C GLN A 93 7.32 -10.76 9.98
N ILE A 94 7.85 -9.54 10.10
CA ILE A 94 7.28 -8.35 9.44
C ILE A 94 7.08 -8.51 7.92
N SER A 95 7.80 -9.42 7.25
CA SER A 95 7.60 -9.71 5.84
C SER A 95 6.18 -10.18 5.48
N GLN A 96 5.42 -10.74 6.43
CA GLN A 96 4.01 -11.07 6.24
C GLN A 96 3.12 -9.82 6.13
N ALA A 97 3.56 -8.68 6.65
CA ALA A 97 2.80 -7.43 6.65
C ALA A 97 2.70 -6.76 5.27
N VAL A 98 3.34 -7.28 4.23
CA VAL A 98 3.23 -6.73 2.87
C VAL A 98 1.77 -6.68 2.42
N TYR A 99 1.05 -7.78 2.62
CA TYR A 99 -0.36 -7.87 2.26
C TYR A 99 -1.23 -6.98 3.16
N ASP A 100 -0.88 -6.87 4.45
CA ASP A 100 -1.56 -5.98 5.38
C ASP A 100 -1.43 -4.51 4.98
N VAL A 101 -0.29 -4.11 4.42
CA VAL A 101 -0.06 -2.75 3.91
C VAL A 101 -0.88 -2.50 2.64
N GLU A 102 -1.00 -3.48 1.76
CA GLU A 102 -1.84 -3.37 0.56
C GLU A 102 -3.33 -3.30 0.93
N GLU A 103 -3.76 -4.14 1.88
CA GLU A 103 -5.12 -4.15 2.41
C GLU A 103 -5.44 -2.82 3.11
N ALA A 104 -4.57 -2.32 3.99
CA ALA A 104 -4.76 -1.03 4.65
C ALA A 104 -4.78 0.14 3.66
N THR A 105 -3.98 0.08 2.59
CA THR A 105 -4.01 1.12 1.54
C THR A 105 -5.34 1.10 0.79
N ALA A 106 -5.84 -0.09 0.44
CA ALA A 106 -7.13 -0.24 -0.22
C ALA A 106 -8.31 0.12 0.69
N GLU A 107 -8.24 -0.22 1.97
CA GLU A 107 -9.24 0.14 2.98
C GLU A 107 -9.27 1.65 3.24
N ALA A 108 -8.10 2.31 3.34
CA ALA A 108 -8.02 3.77 3.42
C ALA A 108 -8.70 4.45 2.23
N PHE A 109 -8.49 3.92 1.03
CA PHE A 109 -9.15 4.43 -0.17
C PHE A 109 -10.67 4.20 -0.15
N ASP A 110 -11.12 3.02 0.25
CA ASP A 110 -12.56 2.74 0.38
C ASP A 110 -13.23 3.65 1.40
N ILE A 111 -12.57 3.94 2.53
CA ILE A 111 -13.08 4.88 3.53
C ILE A 111 -13.30 6.26 2.91
N ILE A 112 -12.34 6.77 2.14
CA ILE A 112 -12.44 8.06 1.44
C ILE A 112 -13.64 8.05 0.49
N LEU A 113 -13.83 6.97 -0.27
CA LEU A 113 -14.94 6.83 -1.21
C LEU A 113 -16.30 6.75 -0.51
N VAL A 114 -16.43 5.87 0.49
CA VAL A 114 -17.69 5.62 1.21
C VAL A 114 -18.16 6.89 1.93
N HIS A 115 -17.25 7.64 2.53
CA HIS A 115 -17.57 8.87 3.26
C HIS A 115 -17.60 10.12 2.37
N LYS A 116 -17.36 9.95 1.07
CA LYS A 116 -17.26 11.03 0.08
C LYS A 116 -16.31 12.13 0.57
N ALA A 117 -15.14 11.76 1.06
CA ALA A 117 -14.32 12.63 1.92
C ALA A 117 -13.58 13.76 1.16
N ILE A 118 -13.50 13.69 -0.18
CA ILE A 118 -12.97 14.76 -1.03
C ILE A 118 -14.13 15.73 -1.33
N LYS A 119 -14.23 16.82 -0.55
CA LYS A 119 -15.37 17.74 -0.53
C LYS A 119 -15.01 19.19 -0.87
N SER A 120 -13.71 19.50 -0.94
CA SER A 120 -13.17 20.85 -1.06
C SER A 120 -11.84 20.84 -1.82
N SER A 121 -11.38 22.00 -2.27
CA SER A 121 -10.05 22.17 -2.86
C SER A 121 -8.93 21.74 -1.90
N GLU A 122 -9.12 21.96 -0.60
CA GLU A 122 -8.17 21.56 0.45
C GLU A 122 -8.09 20.04 0.58
N THR A 123 -9.23 19.36 0.75
CA THR A 123 -9.27 17.88 0.85
C THR A 123 -8.84 17.23 -0.46
N SER A 124 -9.15 17.83 -1.60
CA SER A 124 -8.62 17.45 -2.93
C SER A 124 -7.09 17.52 -2.95
N ALA A 125 -6.49 18.63 -2.50
CA ALA A 125 -5.04 18.76 -2.43
C ALA A 125 -4.39 17.73 -1.48
N SER A 126 -5.00 17.50 -0.31
CA SER A 126 -4.56 16.47 0.65
C SER A 126 -4.56 15.08 0.03
N PHE A 127 -5.64 14.74 -0.70
CA PHE A 127 -5.76 13.48 -1.42
C PHE A 127 -4.66 13.35 -2.48
N ILE A 128 -4.50 14.33 -3.35
CA ILE A 128 -3.47 14.32 -4.42
C ILE A 128 -2.07 14.10 -3.83
N ARG A 129 -1.70 14.83 -2.77
CA ARG A 129 -0.38 14.68 -2.13
C ARG A 129 -0.16 13.27 -1.61
N PHE A 130 -1.18 12.69 -0.97
CA PHE A 130 -1.08 11.32 -0.47
C PHE A 130 -0.93 10.31 -1.62
N ILE A 131 -1.75 10.42 -2.67
CA ILE A 131 -1.64 9.52 -3.83
C ILE A 131 -0.29 9.69 -4.55
N GLN A 132 0.24 10.91 -4.67
CA GLN A 132 1.59 11.17 -5.19
C GLN A 132 2.67 10.44 -4.39
N LEU A 133 2.60 10.51 -3.06
CA LEU A 133 3.52 9.79 -2.18
C LEU A 133 3.41 8.27 -2.37
N LEU A 134 2.19 7.74 -2.48
CA LEU A 134 1.97 6.32 -2.74
C LEU A 134 2.51 5.89 -4.11
N ALA A 135 2.20 6.63 -5.17
CA ALA A 135 2.65 6.33 -6.53
C ALA A 135 4.17 6.24 -6.62
N ALA A 136 4.89 7.13 -5.93
CA ALA A 136 6.34 7.15 -5.91
C ALA A 136 6.95 6.09 -4.99
N ARG A 137 6.45 5.95 -3.74
CA ARG A 137 7.20 5.29 -2.66
C ARG A 137 6.48 4.12 -1.98
N HIS A 138 5.25 3.79 -2.34
CA HIS A 138 4.55 2.64 -1.79
C HIS A 138 5.35 1.34 -2.04
N LEU A 139 5.36 0.39 -1.10
CA LEU A 139 6.19 -0.83 -1.21
C LEU A 139 5.73 -1.76 -2.34
N SER A 140 4.40 -1.91 -2.49
CA SER A 140 3.77 -2.75 -3.51
C SER A 140 3.73 -2.07 -4.87
N ARG A 141 4.16 -2.80 -5.91
CA ARG A 141 4.15 -2.33 -7.30
C ARG A 141 2.73 -2.10 -7.82
N ARG A 142 1.77 -2.96 -7.46
CA ARG A 142 0.37 -2.81 -7.89
C ARG A 142 -0.29 -1.57 -7.28
N CYS A 143 0.02 -1.26 -6.03
CA CYS A 143 -0.43 -0.02 -5.39
C CYS A 143 0.21 1.23 -6.01
N ARG A 144 1.51 1.20 -6.34
CA ARG A 144 2.15 2.30 -7.06
C ARG A 144 1.48 2.55 -8.41
N LYS A 145 1.19 1.48 -9.16
CA LYS A 145 0.51 1.55 -10.45
C LYS A 145 -0.90 2.13 -10.32
N GLY A 146 -1.72 1.60 -9.42
CA GLY A 146 -3.09 2.09 -9.22
C GLY A 146 -3.14 3.54 -8.72
N ALA A 147 -2.23 3.93 -7.82
CA ALA A 147 -2.08 5.33 -7.41
C ALA A 147 -1.70 6.25 -8.58
N ALA A 148 -0.75 5.84 -9.43
CA ALA A 148 -0.36 6.62 -10.61
C ALA A 148 -1.51 6.75 -11.62
N GLU A 149 -2.27 5.68 -11.84
CA GLU A 149 -3.46 5.71 -12.70
C GLU A 149 -4.52 6.68 -12.19
N ILE A 150 -4.77 6.73 -10.87
CA ILE A 150 -5.67 7.71 -10.27
C ILE A 150 -5.19 9.14 -10.52
N LEU A 151 -3.88 9.41 -10.36
CA LEU A 151 -3.33 10.76 -10.58
C LEU A 151 -3.48 11.23 -12.01
N VAL A 152 -3.19 10.36 -12.99
CA VAL A 152 -3.29 10.71 -14.42
C VAL A 152 -4.71 11.06 -14.82
N ASN A 153 -5.71 10.41 -14.22
CA ASN A 153 -7.11 10.63 -14.53
C ASN A 153 -7.80 11.58 -13.53
N TYR A 154 -7.07 12.21 -12.61
CA TYR A 154 -7.68 12.90 -11.47
C TYR A 154 -8.65 14.03 -11.88
N ASP A 155 -8.26 14.84 -12.87
CA ASP A 155 -9.09 15.96 -13.33
C ASP A 155 -10.41 15.50 -13.96
N ASP A 156 -10.41 14.32 -14.60
CA ASP A 156 -11.61 13.70 -15.16
C ASP A 156 -12.47 13.05 -14.06
N LEU A 157 -11.84 12.49 -13.03
CA LEU A 157 -12.53 11.81 -11.91
C LEU A 157 -13.11 12.80 -10.89
N CYS A 158 -12.46 13.95 -10.72
CA CYS A 158 -12.74 14.95 -9.71
C CYS A 158 -12.68 16.37 -10.30
N PRO A 159 -13.56 16.70 -11.27
CA PRO A 159 -13.57 18.00 -11.93
C PRO A 159 -13.77 19.12 -10.89
N SER A 160 -12.89 20.13 -10.93
CA SER A 160 -12.88 21.25 -9.96
C SER A 160 -12.80 20.81 -8.49
N GLY A 161 -12.23 19.64 -8.20
CA GLY A 161 -12.07 19.10 -6.85
C GLY A 161 -13.34 18.47 -6.26
N ASN A 162 -14.38 18.25 -7.07
CA ASN A 162 -15.59 17.53 -6.66
C ASN A 162 -15.64 16.16 -7.33
N CYS A 163 -15.41 15.09 -6.57
CA CYS A 163 -15.29 13.73 -7.11
C CYS A 163 -16.65 13.08 -7.36
N SER A 164 -16.75 12.33 -8.46
CA SER A 164 -17.85 11.39 -8.68
C SER A 164 -17.55 10.04 -8.02
N TYR A 165 -18.42 9.63 -7.09
CA TYR A 165 -18.23 8.44 -6.25
C TYR A 165 -19.05 7.23 -6.72
N GLU A 166 -19.98 7.38 -7.66
CA GLU A 166 -20.95 6.33 -7.98
C GLU A 166 -20.36 5.21 -8.84
N LYS A 167 -20.79 3.96 -8.60
CA LYS A 167 -20.49 2.78 -9.43
C LYS A 167 -21.55 2.58 -10.53
N THR A 168 -22.08 3.66 -11.11
CA THR A 168 -23.19 3.62 -12.08
C THR A 168 -22.68 3.46 -13.50
N GLY A 169 -22.03 2.34 -13.82
CA GLY A 169 -21.77 1.89 -15.21
C GLY A 169 -20.90 2.78 -16.11
N GLU A 170 -20.60 4.02 -15.72
CA GLU A 170 -19.71 4.94 -16.40
C GLU A 170 -18.25 4.65 -16.01
N LYS A 171 -17.38 4.58 -17.00
CA LYS A 171 -15.96 4.23 -16.84
C LYS A 171 -15.14 5.28 -16.06
N ASN A 172 -15.72 6.44 -15.74
CA ASN A 172 -15.00 7.61 -15.25
C ASN A 172 -15.41 8.01 -13.81
N THR A 173 -15.48 7.06 -12.89
CA THR A 173 -15.75 7.37 -11.47
C THR A 173 -14.64 6.86 -10.57
N LEU A 174 -14.30 7.64 -9.54
CA LEU A 174 -13.16 7.34 -8.65
C LEU A 174 -13.34 5.98 -7.96
N GLY A 175 -14.59 5.59 -7.67
CA GLY A 175 -14.94 4.31 -7.05
C GLY A 175 -14.70 3.07 -7.90
N ASN A 176 -14.40 3.23 -9.19
CA ASN A 176 -14.07 2.13 -10.10
C ASN A 176 -12.56 1.88 -10.21
N PHE A 177 -11.70 2.73 -9.62
CA PHE A 177 -10.25 2.60 -9.69
C PHE A 177 -9.72 1.73 -8.55
N PRO A 178 -9.14 0.55 -8.84
CA PRO A 178 -8.59 -0.28 -7.79
C PRO A 178 -7.20 0.21 -7.40
N ILE A 179 -7.08 1.00 -6.32
CA ILE A 179 -5.81 1.65 -5.92
C ILE A 179 -4.64 0.68 -5.79
N CYS A 180 -4.90 -0.58 -5.39
CA CYS A 180 -3.91 -1.65 -5.26
C CYS A 180 -4.19 -2.86 -6.15
N GLY A 181 -5.05 -2.72 -7.17
CA GLY A 181 -5.49 -3.83 -8.02
C GLY A 181 -6.74 -4.57 -7.49
N LYS A 182 -7.33 -5.42 -8.33
CA LYS A 182 -8.58 -6.14 -8.00
C LYS A 182 -8.35 -7.33 -7.07
N ASP A 183 -7.13 -7.87 -7.05
CA ASP A 183 -6.74 -9.06 -6.29
C ASP A 183 -6.12 -8.74 -4.93
N VAL A 184 -6.45 -7.57 -4.36
CA VAL A 184 -5.99 -7.20 -3.02
C VAL A 184 -6.73 -8.07 -2.00
N PRO A 185 -6.02 -8.74 -1.07
CA PRO A 185 -6.66 -9.43 0.04
C PRO A 185 -7.60 -8.49 0.80
N ARG A 186 -8.79 -8.97 1.15
CA ARG A 186 -9.80 -8.20 1.90
C ARG A 186 -10.31 -9.00 3.08
N GLY A 187 -10.40 -8.34 4.23
CA GLY A 187 -10.88 -8.90 5.49
C GLY A 187 -9.92 -9.90 6.13
N TYR A 188 -8.63 -9.88 5.79
CA TYR A 188 -7.68 -10.88 6.28
C TYR A 188 -6.27 -10.33 6.52
N TYR A 189 -6.14 -9.51 7.57
CA TYR A 189 -4.85 -9.15 8.13
C TYR A 189 -4.09 -10.38 8.63
N MET A 190 -2.78 -10.42 8.39
CA MET A 190 -1.87 -11.49 8.84
C MET A 190 -1.00 -11.04 10.01
N PHE A 191 -0.03 -10.17 9.77
CA PHE A 191 0.85 -9.63 10.80
C PHE A 191 0.11 -8.67 11.73
N CYS A 192 -0.85 -7.93 11.19
CA CYS A 192 -1.70 -6.97 11.89
C CYS A 192 -2.98 -7.59 12.45
N ARG A 193 -3.13 -8.91 12.44
CA ARG A 193 -4.27 -9.59 13.04
C ARG A 193 -4.27 -9.42 14.55
N GLY A 194 -5.40 -8.98 15.10
CA GLY A 194 -5.66 -8.95 16.54
C GLY A 194 -5.96 -10.33 17.12
N SER A 195 -5.83 -10.47 18.44
CA SER A 195 -6.38 -11.63 19.17
C SER A 195 -7.89 -11.56 19.31
N LYS A 196 -8.48 -10.37 19.12
CA LYS A 196 -9.92 -10.13 19.01
C LYS A 196 -10.22 -9.54 17.63
N ASN A 197 -11.48 -9.64 17.19
CA ASN A 197 -11.89 -9.18 15.86
C ASN A 197 -11.84 -7.65 15.70
N ASP A 198 -11.94 -6.91 16.80
CA ASP A 198 -12.01 -5.46 16.87
C ASP A 198 -10.65 -4.80 17.18
N THR A 199 -9.57 -5.58 17.32
CA THR A 199 -8.24 -5.07 17.65
C THR A 199 -7.28 -5.09 16.45
N ARG A 200 -6.32 -4.15 16.46
CA ARG A 200 -5.24 -4.01 15.47
C ARG A 200 -5.76 -3.70 14.04
N GLY A 201 -5.65 -4.64 13.10
CA GLY A 201 -6.14 -4.54 11.72
C GLY A 201 -5.65 -3.31 10.97
N PHE A 202 -6.59 -2.55 10.42
CA PHE A 202 -6.38 -1.35 9.62
C PHE A 202 -5.39 -0.36 10.23
N SER A 203 -5.56 -0.03 11.52
CA SER A 203 -4.69 0.93 12.21
C SER A 203 -3.23 0.45 12.25
N CYS A 204 -3.01 -0.85 12.45
CA CYS A 204 -1.68 -1.46 12.41
C CYS A 204 -1.09 -1.41 10.99
N GLY A 205 -1.86 -1.81 9.97
CA GLY A 205 -1.41 -1.79 8.58
C GLY A 205 -1.05 -0.39 8.10
N LEU A 206 -1.82 0.62 8.53
CA LEU A 206 -1.55 2.02 8.22
C LEU A 206 -0.25 2.53 8.87
N TRP A 207 0.03 2.17 10.12
CA TRP A 207 1.32 2.50 10.75
C TRP A 207 2.49 1.86 9.99
N ILE A 208 2.37 0.59 9.59
CA ILE A 208 3.41 -0.07 8.79
C ILE A 208 3.58 0.61 7.42
N LEU A 209 2.49 1.05 6.78
CA LEU A 209 2.53 1.85 5.56
C LEU A 209 3.33 3.14 5.77
N MET A 210 3.02 3.92 6.80
CA MET A 210 3.69 5.19 7.11
C MET A 210 5.19 5.00 7.39
N HIS A 211 5.55 3.98 8.17
CA HIS A 211 6.96 3.62 8.40
C HIS A 211 7.65 3.14 7.12
N SER A 212 6.96 2.36 6.30
CA SER A 212 7.47 1.89 5.01
C SER A 212 7.73 3.05 4.03
N LEU A 213 6.84 4.03 3.97
CA LEU A 213 7.00 5.23 3.15
C LEU A 213 8.20 6.05 3.63
N SER A 214 8.31 6.31 4.94
CA SER A 214 9.38 7.15 5.49
C SER A 214 10.78 6.59 5.20
N VAL A 215 10.96 5.27 5.19
CA VAL A 215 12.27 4.64 4.91
C VAL A 215 12.60 4.55 3.41
N ARG A 216 11.66 4.86 2.52
CA ARG A 216 11.79 4.76 1.05
C ARG A 216 11.97 6.10 0.34
N ILE A 217 11.78 7.22 1.04
CA ILE A 217 11.98 8.56 0.52
C ILE A 217 13.46 8.98 0.51
N GLU A 218 13.74 10.00 -0.29
CA GLU A 218 15.00 10.74 -0.35
C GLU A 218 14.93 12.05 0.44
N ASP A 219 16.09 12.68 0.69
CA ASP A 219 16.18 13.90 1.50
C ASP A 219 15.26 15.02 1.00
N GLY A 220 15.20 15.22 -0.32
CA GLY A 220 14.35 16.24 -0.95
C GLY A 220 12.85 16.00 -0.84
N GLU A 221 12.43 14.79 -0.50
CA GLU A 221 11.02 14.41 -0.36
C GLU A 221 10.55 14.44 1.10
N SER A 222 11.45 14.62 2.06
CA SER A 222 11.18 14.44 3.49
C SER A 222 10.05 15.33 4.02
N HIS A 223 10.06 16.62 3.70
CA HIS A 223 8.97 17.51 4.12
C HIS A 223 7.67 17.24 3.36
N PHE A 224 7.74 16.91 2.06
CA PHE A 224 6.56 16.54 1.28
C PHE A 224 5.85 15.31 1.86
N ALA A 225 6.62 14.27 2.20
CA ALA A 225 6.08 13.05 2.80
C ALA A 225 5.46 13.30 4.18
N PHE A 226 6.09 14.16 4.99
CA PHE A 226 5.52 14.63 6.26
C PHE A 226 4.16 15.30 6.06
N THR A 227 4.09 16.30 5.17
CA THR A 227 2.85 17.02 4.88
C THR A 227 1.77 16.09 4.35
N ALA A 228 2.11 15.22 3.38
CA ALA A 228 1.16 14.26 2.82
C ALA A 228 0.58 13.31 3.87
N ILE A 229 1.39 12.83 4.84
CA ILE A 229 0.92 11.96 5.91
C ILE A 229 0.06 12.73 6.92
N CYS A 230 0.48 13.92 7.35
CA CYS A 230 -0.29 14.74 8.28
C CYS A 230 -1.64 15.15 7.68
N ASP A 231 -1.65 15.60 6.42
CA ASP A 231 -2.86 15.96 5.69
C ASP A 231 -3.78 14.76 5.50
N PHE A 232 -3.23 13.59 5.16
CA PHE A 232 -4.01 12.36 5.02
C PHE A 232 -4.70 11.98 6.33
N VAL A 233 -3.94 11.92 7.43
CA VAL A 233 -4.51 11.53 8.73
C VAL A 233 -5.56 12.56 9.15
N ASN A 234 -5.23 13.85 9.07
CA ASN A 234 -6.13 14.91 9.48
C ASN A 234 -7.43 14.94 8.67
N ASN A 235 -7.43 14.57 7.38
CA ASN A 235 -8.63 14.69 6.54
C ASN A 235 -9.40 13.38 6.34
N PHE A 236 -8.76 12.21 6.46
CA PHE A 236 -9.34 10.95 5.99
C PHE A 236 -9.35 9.81 7.00
N PHE A 237 -8.64 9.92 8.13
CA PHE A 237 -8.67 8.88 9.15
C PHE A 237 -10.01 8.88 9.90
N MET A 238 -10.57 7.72 10.26
CA MET A 238 -11.95 7.68 10.80
C MET A 238 -12.07 8.05 12.28
N CYS A 239 -10.98 7.94 13.05
CA CYS A 239 -11.00 8.16 14.49
C CYS A 239 -10.71 9.63 14.82
N ASP A 240 -11.73 10.39 15.20
CA ASP A 240 -11.60 11.83 15.52
C ASP A 240 -10.62 12.11 16.65
N GLU A 241 -10.66 11.33 17.73
CA GLU A 241 -9.70 11.47 18.83
C GLU A 241 -8.27 11.19 18.37
N CYS A 242 -8.09 10.17 17.53
CA CYS A 242 -6.79 9.83 16.96
C CYS A 242 -6.29 10.95 16.05
N ARG A 243 -7.17 11.57 15.25
CA ARG A 243 -6.86 12.71 14.38
C ARG A 243 -6.38 13.90 15.18
N MET A 244 -7.11 14.31 16.22
CA MET A 244 -6.74 15.44 17.06
C MET A 244 -5.33 15.25 17.63
N HIS A 245 -5.09 14.10 18.25
CA HIS A 245 -3.77 13.80 18.82
C HIS A 245 -2.65 13.74 17.77
N PHE A 246 -2.90 13.16 16.60
CA PHE A 246 -1.90 13.11 15.54
C PHE A 246 -1.62 14.50 14.95
N ASN A 247 -2.66 15.32 14.80
CA ASN A 247 -2.56 16.69 14.32
C ASN A 247 -1.78 17.59 15.29
N ASP A 248 -1.92 17.39 16.60
CA ASP A 248 -1.10 18.09 17.60
C ASP A 248 0.39 17.74 17.43
N MET A 249 0.71 16.48 17.18
CA MET A 249 2.07 16.04 16.91
C MET A 249 2.60 16.62 15.59
N CYS A 250 1.78 16.69 14.54
CA CYS A 250 2.12 17.38 13.29
C CYS A 250 2.40 18.87 13.51
N SER A 251 1.53 19.56 14.25
CA SER A 251 1.62 21.01 14.54
C SER A 251 2.81 21.38 15.43
N SER A 252 3.38 20.40 16.14
CA SER A 252 4.60 20.59 16.95
C SER A 252 5.86 20.76 16.10
N VAL A 253 5.87 20.31 14.85
CA VAL A 253 7.01 20.45 13.93
C VAL A 253 7.05 21.89 13.40
N LYS A 254 8.06 22.66 13.81
CA LYS A 254 8.20 24.09 13.45
C LYS A 254 9.08 24.34 12.23
N THR A 255 9.94 23.39 11.89
CA THR A 255 10.90 23.51 10.80
C THR A 255 10.69 22.41 9.77
N PRO A 256 10.72 22.73 8.45
CA PRO A 256 10.65 21.71 7.42
C PRO A 256 11.78 20.68 7.55
N PHE A 257 11.44 19.40 7.36
CA PHE A 257 12.44 18.34 7.27
C PHE A 257 13.32 18.54 6.04
N LYS A 258 14.64 18.43 6.23
CA LYS A 258 15.64 18.51 5.15
C LYS A 258 16.30 17.16 4.86
N LYS A 259 16.11 16.19 5.76
CA LYS A 259 16.75 14.88 5.71
C LYS A 259 15.71 13.80 5.90
N ALA A 260 15.78 12.76 5.07
CA ALA A 260 14.92 11.59 5.19
C ALA A 260 15.08 10.94 6.58
N ARG A 261 16.30 10.94 7.11
CA ARG A 261 16.62 10.47 8.46
C ARG A 261 15.75 11.11 9.54
N ASP A 262 15.65 12.43 9.53
CA ASP A 262 14.92 13.17 10.57
C ASP A 262 13.42 12.85 10.49
N PHE A 263 12.88 12.71 9.28
CA PHE A 263 11.51 12.29 9.09
C PHE A 263 11.26 10.85 9.56
N VAL A 264 12.16 9.90 9.25
CA VAL A 264 12.07 8.51 9.75
C VAL A 264 12.05 8.46 11.27
N LEU A 265 12.95 9.20 11.92
CA LEU A 265 13.00 9.29 13.39
C LEU A 265 11.76 10.00 13.95
N TRP A 266 11.21 10.99 13.25
CA TRP A 266 9.96 11.63 13.65
C TRP A 266 8.78 10.65 13.62
N VAL A 267 8.57 9.89 12.54
CA VAL A 267 7.48 8.89 12.47
C VAL A 267 7.62 7.86 13.59
N TRP A 268 8.85 7.39 13.86
CA TRP A 268 9.15 6.49 14.96
C TRP A 268 8.83 7.06 16.34
N SER A 269 9.34 8.25 16.65
CA SER A 269 9.12 8.87 17.96
C SER A 269 7.65 9.24 18.19
N THR A 270 6.96 9.70 17.14
CA THR A 270 5.51 9.94 17.14
C THR A 270 4.73 8.67 17.45
N HIS A 271 5.06 7.54 16.82
CA HIS A 271 4.39 6.27 17.10
C HIS A 271 4.65 5.79 18.53
N ASN A 272 5.86 5.98 19.08
CA ASN A 272 6.17 5.64 20.47
C ASN A 272 5.41 6.50 21.49
N LYS A 273 5.19 7.79 21.21
CA LYS A 273 4.33 8.65 22.04
C LYS A 273 2.88 8.13 22.07
N VAL A 274 2.38 7.67 20.93
CA VAL A 274 1.05 7.03 20.84
C VAL A 274 1.04 5.73 21.65
N ASN A 275 2.06 4.89 21.52
CA ASN A 275 2.16 3.66 22.31
C ASN A 275 2.17 3.94 23.81
N GLU A 276 2.97 4.92 24.27
CA GLU A 276 3.05 5.27 25.68
C GLU A 276 1.70 5.74 26.25
N ARG A 277 0.95 6.55 25.48
CA ARG A 277 -0.38 6.98 25.87
C ARG A 277 -1.35 5.79 25.90
N LEU A 278 -1.43 5.04 24.81
CA LEU A 278 -2.36 3.91 24.68
C LEU A 278 -2.07 2.78 25.68
N MET A 279 -0.81 2.57 26.10
CA MET A 279 -0.49 1.67 27.22
C MET A 279 -1.31 1.98 28.48
N LYS A 280 -1.52 3.27 28.78
CA LYS A 280 -2.26 3.72 29.96
C LYS A 280 -3.76 3.65 29.71
N ASP A 281 -4.20 4.18 28.57
CA ASP A 281 -5.63 4.26 28.21
C ASP A 281 -6.22 2.85 28.07
N GLU A 282 -5.59 1.97 27.29
CA GLU A 282 -6.06 0.61 27.05
C GLU A 282 -6.05 -0.26 28.31
N ALA A 283 -5.08 -0.05 29.22
CA ALA A 283 -5.04 -0.73 30.50
C ALA A 283 -6.17 -0.27 31.44
N SER A 284 -6.44 1.03 31.49
CA SER A 284 -7.52 1.58 32.32
C SER A 284 -8.92 1.20 31.83
N LEU A 285 -9.11 1.13 30.51
CA LEU A 285 -10.39 0.81 29.88
C LEU A 285 -10.56 -0.68 29.57
N SER A 286 -9.54 -1.52 29.82
CA SER A 286 -9.51 -2.94 29.43
C SER A 286 -9.86 -3.18 27.95
N SER A 287 -9.48 -2.23 27.08
CA SER A 287 -9.83 -2.19 25.65
C SER A 287 -8.68 -2.64 24.74
N GLY A 288 -7.48 -2.79 25.29
CA GLY A 288 -6.31 -3.24 24.53
C GLY A 288 -6.39 -4.70 24.06
N ASP A 289 -5.54 -5.03 23.09
CA ASP A 289 -5.36 -6.40 22.64
C ASP A 289 -4.56 -7.20 23.69
N PRO A 290 -5.12 -8.26 24.31
CA PRO A 290 -4.42 -9.00 25.36
C PRO A 290 -3.12 -9.67 24.92
N LYS A 291 -3.01 -10.08 23.64
CA LYS A 291 -1.81 -10.73 23.11
C LYS A 291 -0.81 -9.74 22.50
N PHE A 292 -1.22 -8.49 22.31
CA PHE A 292 -0.39 -7.44 21.70
C PHE A 292 -0.44 -6.15 22.51
N PRO A 293 0.02 -6.17 23.77
CA PRO A 293 0.10 -4.97 24.59
C PRO A 293 1.00 -3.94 23.89
N LYS A 294 0.64 -2.66 24.02
CA LYS A 294 1.49 -1.56 23.54
C LYS A 294 2.83 -1.62 24.26
N ILE A 295 3.90 -1.43 23.50
CA ILE A 295 5.26 -1.36 24.02
C ILE A 295 5.98 -0.17 23.40
N ILE A 296 7.03 0.29 24.08
CA ILE A 296 8.01 1.16 23.44
C ILE A 296 8.80 0.34 22.42
N TRP A 297 8.79 0.81 21.17
CA TRP A 297 9.34 0.11 20.03
C TRP A 297 10.68 0.76 19.58
N PRO A 298 11.68 -0.02 19.12
CA PRO A 298 11.73 -1.47 19.23
C PRO A 298 12.02 -1.90 20.66
N PRO A 299 11.59 -3.10 21.09
CA PRO A 299 12.04 -3.66 22.34
C PRO A 299 13.55 -3.97 22.30
N LYS A 300 14.21 -3.98 23.47
CA LYS A 300 15.67 -4.17 23.59
C LYS A 300 16.14 -5.50 23.01
N GLU A 301 15.30 -6.53 23.08
CA GLU A 301 15.57 -7.85 22.52
C GLU A 301 15.67 -7.82 20.98
N LEU A 302 14.97 -6.88 20.34
CA LEU A 302 14.95 -6.73 18.88
C LEU A 302 16.04 -5.80 18.36
N CYS A 303 16.42 -4.78 19.15
CA CYS A 303 17.55 -3.91 18.83
C CYS A 303 18.33 -3.50 20.09
N PRO A 304 19.25 -4.33 20.60
CA PRO A 304 20.04 -4.00 21.79
C PRO A 304 20.88 -2.73 21.61
N LEU A 305 21.42 -2.54 20.39
CA LEU A 305 22.26 -1.39 20.04
C LEU A 305 21.49 -0.06 19.94
N CYS A 306 20.16 -0.11 19.87
CA CYS A 306 19.33 1.10 19.86
C CYS A 306 19.32 1.82 21.23
N TYR A 307 19.78 1.16 22.29
CA TYR A 307 19.73 1.64 23.66
C TYR A 307 21.13 2.03 24.14
N LEU A 308 21.37 3.31 24.40
CA LEU A 308 22.57 3.77 25.11
C LEU A 308 22.47 3.39 26.59
N SER A 309 21.31 3.66 27.19
CA SER A 309 20.97 3.23 28.53
C SER A 309 19.45 3.10 28.68
N SER A 310 19.01 2.30 29.65
CA SER A 310 17.59 2.16 29.98
C SER A 310 17.47 1.98 31.48
N ASN A 311 16.69 2.86 32.12
CA ASN A 311 16.31 2.71 33.52
C ASN A 311 14.77 2.65 33.62
N GLN A 312 14.22 2.54 34.84
CA GLN A 312 12.76 2.43 35.04
C GLN A 312 11.97 3.69 34.64
N LYS A 313 12.62 4.84 34.46
CA LYS A 313 11.98 6.16 34.23
C LYS A 313 12.21 6.71 32.81
N SER A 314 13.35 6.40 32.19
CA SER A 314 13.72 6.93 30.88
C SER A 314 14.59 5.96 30.08
N ILE A 315 14.44 6.04 28.76
CA ILE A 315 15.27 5.35 27.79
C ILE A 315 16.13 6.40 27.09
N ASP A 316 17.44 6.17 27.07
CA ASP A 316 18.38 6.94 26.28
C ASP A 316 18.69 6.20 24.98
N TRP A 317 18.40 6.83 23.85
CA TRP A 317 18.39 6.19 22.53
C TRP A 317 19.65 6.50 21.74
N ASP A 318 20.24 5.47 21.15
CA ASP A 318 21.20 5.64 20.06
C ASP A 318 20.43 5.85 18.75
N LEU A 319 20.25 7.12 18.36
CA LEU A 319 19.47 7.47 17.16
C LEU A 319 20.09 6.95 15.86
N ASP A 320 21.41 6.70 15.82
CA ASP A 320 22.06 6.10 14.65
C ASP A 320 21.65 4.64 14.48
N HIS A 321 21.68 3.87 15.57
CA HIS A 321 21.25 2.48 15.55
C HIS A 321 19.74 2.34 15.39
N VAL A 322 18.94 3.23 15.98
CA VAL A 322 17.48 3.30 15.74
C VAL A 322 17.18 3.54 14.27
N TYR A 323 17.84 4.52 13.64
CA TYR A 323 17.64 4.81 12.22
C TYR A 323 18.04 3.63 11.32
N LYS A 324 19.20 3.01 11.58
CA LYS A 324 19.65 1.80 10.84
C LYS A 324 18.65 0.66 10.98
N PHE A 325 18.16 0.43 12.20
CA PHE A 325 17.17 -0.60 12.49
C PHE A 325 15.86 -0.34 11.74
N LEU A 326 15.31 0.88 11.80
CA LEU A 326 14.11 1.31 11.07
C LEU A 326 14.24 1.10 9.56
N LYS A 327 15.34 1.59 8.97
CA LYS A 327 15.63 1.45 7.54
C LYS A 327 15.66 -0.01 7.11
N ASN A 328 16.25 -0.90 7.91
CA ASN A 328 16.32 -2.32 7.62
C ASN A 328 14.96 -3.03 7.81
N TYR A 329 14.29 -2.77 8.93
CA TYR A 329 13.08 -3.46 9.37
C TYR A 329 11.88 -3.15 8.46
N TYR A 330 11.62 -1.86 8.19
CA TYR A 330 10.52 -1.44 7.32
C TYR A 330 10.93 -1.38 5.83
N GLY A 331 12.21 -1.49 5.52
CA GLY A 331 12.74 -1.53 4.15
C GLY A 331 12.89 -2.98 3.65
N PRO A 332 14.12 -3.51 3.55
CA PRO A 332 14.40 -4.82 2.99
C PRO A 332 13.74 -5.98 3.75
N LYS A 333 13.67 -5.97 5.09
CA LYS A 333 13.08 -7.08 5.86
C LYS A 333 11.57 -7.19 5.61
N LEU A 334 10.86 -6.06 5.50
CA LEU A 334 9.44 -6.04 5.15
C LEU A 334 9.17 -6.65 3.77
N VAL A 335 10.08 -6.53 2.79
CA VAL A 335 9.83 -7.03 1.42
C VAL A 335 10.56 -8.34 1.07
N SER A 336 11.18 -9.02 2.04
CA SER A 336 12.03 -10.19 1.78
C SER A 336 11.26 -11.35 1.12
N LEU A 337 10.11 -11.74 1.70
CA LEU A 337 9.26 -12.81 1.15
C LEU A 337 8.56 -12.40 -0.16
N TYR A 338 8.30 -11.10 -0.35
CA TYR A 338 7.66 -10.58 -1.56
C TYR A 338 8.59 -10.70 -2.77
N LYS A 339 9.89 -10.48 -2.58
CA LYS A 339 10.91 -10.65 -3.64
C LYS A 339 11.09 -12.11 -4.04
N GLU A 340 11.05 -13.04 -3.09
CA GLU A 340 11.19 -14.47 -3.38
C GLU A 340 10.03 -15.00 -4.24
N LYS A 341 8.79 -14.56 -3.98
CA LYS A 341 7.63 -14.93 -4.81
C LYS A 341 7.63 -14.26 -6.18
N SER A 342 7.99 -12.98 -6.29
CA SER A 342 8.04 -12.31 -7.61
C SER A 342 9.17 -12.85 -8.50
N VAL A 343 10.25 -13.36 -7.90
CA VAL A 343 11.33 -14.07 -8.62
C VAL A 343 10.90 -15.48 -9.04
N LEU A 344 10.00 -16.13 -8.31
CA LEU A 344 9.41 -17.40 -8.73
C LEU A 344 8.42 -17.23 -9.89
N GLU A 345 7.54 -16.23 -9.81
CA GLU A 345 6.56 -15.92 -10.87
C GLU A 345 7.23 -15.50 -12.19
N SER A 346 8.41 -14.89 -12.14
CA SER A 346 9.19 -14.53 -13.34
C SER A 346 9.98 -15.70 -13.95
N LYS A 347 10.04 -16.87 -13.30
CA LYS A 347 10.70 -18.06 -13.87
C LYS A 347 9.76 -18.95 -14.71
N GLU A 348 8.45 -18.71 -14.67
CA GLU A 348 7.48 -19.47 -15.49
C GLU A 348 7.23 -18.86 -16.88
N GLU A 349 7.69 -17.64 -17.16
CA GLU A 349 7.63 -17.04 -18.51
C GLU A 349 9.01 -17.12 -19.18
N THR A 350 9.20 -18.11 -20.06
CA THR A 350 10.39 -18.24 -20.90
C THR A 350 10.21 -17.48 -22.22
N VAL A 351 10.81 -16.28 -22.30
CA VAL A 351 11.29 -15.66 -23.56
C VAL A 351 12.60 -14.93 -23.23
N PRO A 352 13.68 -15.05 -24.03
CA PRO A 352 15.00 -14.57 -23.63
C PRO A 352 15.15 -13.09 -23.94
N GLU A 353 15.61 -12.29 -22.98
CA GLU A 353 16.54 -11.19 -23.25
C GLU A 353 17.22 -10.67 -21.97
N THR A 354 18.53 -10.93 -21.94
CA THR A 354 19.67 -10.18 -21.37
C THR A 354 19.45 -9.11 -20.29
N GLU A 355 20.06 -9.41 -19.14
CA GLU A 355 20.75 -8.51 -18.19
C GLU A 355 20.29 -7.05 -18.09
N ASP A 356 19.62 -6.71 -16.97
CA ASP A 356 20.03 -5.53 -16.21
C ASP A 356 19.72 -5.69 -14.72
N LEU A 357 20.74 -6.03 -13.94
CA LEU A 357 20.76 -5.92 -12.50
C LEU A 357 21.84 -4.91 -12.14
N THR A 358 21.54 -3.62 -12.26
CA THR A 358 22.32 -2.58 -11.61
C THR A 358 21.45 -1.59 -10.82
N VAL A 359 21.74 -1.59 -9.52
CA VAL A 359 21.56 -0.54 -8.50
C VAL A 359 20.91 0.76 -8.96
N ALA A 360 19.82 1.11 -8.28
CA ALA A 360 19.14 2.40 -8.37
C ALA A 360 20.13 3.57 -8.23
N THR A 361 20.38 4.23 -9.36
CA THR A 361 20.88 5.60 -9.40
C THR A 361 19.91 6.37 -10.28
N ASN A 362 19.30 7.42 -9.72
CA ASN A 362 18.36 8.28 -10.41
C ASN A 362 19.02 8.94 -11.62
N ALA A 363 18.81 8.37 -12.80
CA ALA A 363 18.93 9.04 -14.08
C ALA A 363 17.86 8.40 -14.98
N LEU A 364 16.96 9.23 -15.52
CA LEU A 364 16.09 8.80 -16.60
C LEU A 364 16.98 8.33 -17.76
N VAL A 365 17.13 7.01 -17.92
CA VAL A 365 17.80 6.44 -19.08
C VAL A 365 16.88 6.68 -20.27
N VAL A 366 17.11 7.79 -20.96
CA VAL A 366 16.44 8.08 -22.22
C VAL A 366 17.01 7.11 -23.26
N PRO A 367 16.18 6.30 -23.95
CA PRO A 367 16.66 5.42 -25.01
C PRO A 367 17.51 6.21 -26.01
N ILE A 368 18.64 5.65 -26.46
CA ILE A 368 19.60 6.34 -27.34
C ILE A 368 18.89 6.97 -28.57
N GLY A 369 17.88 6.30 -29.11
CA GLY A 369 17.05 6.83 -30.20
C GLY A 369 16.28 8.10 -29.85
N ALA A 370 15.73 8.19 -28.64
CA ALA A 370 15.03 9.39 -28.17
C ALA A 370 16.00 10.55 -27.88
N ALA A 371 17.18 10.25 -27.32
CA ALA A 371 18.23 11.26 -27.12
C ALA A 371 18.72 11.84 -28.47
N LEU A 372 18.93 10.98 -29.48
CA LEU A 372 19.29 11.40 -30.83
C LEU A 372 18.18 12.25 -31.48
N ALA A 373 16.91 11.85 -31.34
CA ALA A 373 15.79 12.60 -31.89
C ALA A 373 15.66 14.00 -31.26
N ILE A 374 15.82 14.11 -29.94
CA ILE A 374 15.79 15.40 -29.23
C ILE A 374 16.97 16.28 -29.65
N ALA A 375 18.17 15.71 -29.79
CA ALA A 375 19.34 16.45 -30.25
C ALA A 375 19.16 16.97 -31.68
N ILE A 376 18.71 16.12 -32.61
CA ILE A 376 18.44 16.51 -34.00
C ILE A 376 17.37 17.60 -34.07
N ALA A 377 16.25 17.44 -33.34
CA ALA A 377 15.19 18.43 -33.31
C ALA A 377 15.70 19.77 -32.77
N SER A 378 16.46 19.75 -31.67
CA SER A 378 17.01 20.96 -31.05
C SER A 378 18.00 21.69 -31.96
N CYS A 379 18.86 20.94 -32.67
CA CYS A 379 19.77 21.49 -33.67
C CYS A 379 19.02 22.08 -34.88
N ALA A 380 17.97 21.41 -35.36
CA ALA A 380 17.15 21.90 -36.47
C ALA A 380 16.42 23.21 -36.09
N PHE A 381 15.84 23.28 -34.89
CA PHE A 381 15.23 24.51 -34.38
C PHE A 381 16.25 25.64 -34.21
N GLY A 382 17.46 25.34 -33.69
CA GLY A 382 18.55 26.30 -33.59
C GLY A 382 18.98 26.85 -34.96
N ALA A 383 19.15 26.00 -35.96
CA ALA A 383 19.51 26.40 -37.32
C ALA A 383 18.41 27.24 -37.98
N LEU A 384 17.14 26.85 -37.83
CA LEU A 384 15.98 27.61 -38.32
C LEU A 384 15.88 28.98 -37.66
N ALA A 385 16.08 29.07 -36.34
CA ALA A 385 16.09 30.34 -35.62
C ALA A 385 17.23 31.25 -36.07
N CYS A 386 18.42 30.69 -36.31
CA CYS A 386 19.57 31.44 -36.81
C CYS A 386 19.35 31.94 -38.24
N TYR A 387 18.84 31.09 -39.12
CA TYR A 387 18.48 31.47 -40.49
C TYR A 387 17.42 32.57 -40.52
N TRP A 388 16.38 32.45 -39.69
CA TRP A 388 15.31 33.45 -39.60
C TRP A 388 15.81 34.79 -39.04
N ARG A 389 16.70 34.78 -38.05
CA ARG A 389 17.38 36.01 -37.57
C ARG A 389 18.25 36.65 -38.64
N THR A 390 18.97 35.87 -39.44
CA THR A 390 19.80 36.40 -40.54
C THR A 390 18.92 37.02 -41.63
N GLN A 391 17.81 36.38 -41.99
CA GLN A 391 16.81 36.93 -42.92
C GLN A 391 16.19 38.24 -42.39
N GLN A 392 15.85 38.32 -41.10
CA GLN A 392 15.37 39.57 -40.50
C GLN A 392 16.41 40.69 -40.53
N LYS A 393 17.68 40.39 -40.25
CA LYS A 393 18.77 41.38 -40.36
C LYS A 393 18.94 41.86 -41.80
N ASN A 394 18.95 40.96 -42.78
CA ASN A 394 19.05 41.33 -44.19
C ASN A 394 17.86 42.19 -44.64
N ARG A 395 16.63 41.87 -44.22
CA ARG A 395 15.46 42.72 -44.50
C ARG A 395 15.57 44.13 -43.89
N LYS A 396 16.15 44.27 -42.69
CA LYS A 396 16.41 45.59 -42.07
C LYS A 396 17.50 46.38 -42.81
N TYR A 397 18.53 45.71 -43.36
CA TYR A 397 19.55 46.35 -44.19
C TYR A 397 18.97 46.91 -45.49
N TYR A 398 18.10 46.16 -46.18
CA TYR A 398 17.42 46.67 -47.37
C TYR A 398 16.47 47.82 -47.05
N PHE A 399 15.77 47.80 -45.91
CA PHE A 399 14.91 48.92 -45.50
C PHE A 399 15.69 50.19 -45.17
N HIS A 400 16.91 50.09 -44.63
CA HIS A 400 17.77 51.25 -44.39
C HIS A 400 18.42 51.80 -45.67
N LEU A 401 18.68 50.96 -46.67
CA LEU A 401 19.21 51.41 -47.97
C LEU A 401 18.15 52.12 -48.83
N SER A 402 16.87 51.72 -48.71
CA SER A 402 15.75 52.35 -49.41
C SER A 402 15.25 53.66 -48.78
N ILE A 403 15.82 54.09 -47.64
CA ILE A 403 15.54 55.39 -47.00
C ILE A 403 16.67 56.41 -47.30
N LEU A 404 17.75 55.96 -47.95
CA LEU A 404 18.94 56.77 -48.29
C LEU A 404 19.13 56.97 -49.81
N ILE A 405 18.08 56.73 -50.61
CA ILE A 405 17.94 57.11 -52.02
C ILE A 405 16.59 57.83 -52.13
#